data_AF-A0A9X5PD64-F1
#
_entry.id   AF-A0A9X5PD64-F1
#
_cell.length_a   1.000
_cell.length_b   1.000
_cell.length_c   1.000
_cell.angle_alpha   90.00
_cell.angle_beta   90.00
_cell.angle_gamma   90.00
#
_symmetry.space_group_name_H-M   'P 1'
#
loop_
_entity.id
_entity.type
_entity.pdbx_description
1 polymer ?
#
loop_
_entity_poly.entity_id
_entity_poly.type
_entity_poly.pdbx_seq_one_letter_code
_entity_poly.pdbx_strand_id
1 'polypeptide(L)'
;MNQQEYAEYLFKLLGEEPRAADKYNGWEDYFYGLFQGFMPDGEGVAAVFEPLEKGQELLARIMPVYQSTTEHNQEILDSGYIPGYFCPPAQDEAEVRQTGERLLEGLREFARFVEDEELIAALAAIKQIRFGEPAEEFNDTQDLFREAFGEWRISNTDYNSPEQVLDEAYYSINCDYYLSAYLQYPLYRTKPDSDFLRPYFDLWRQGYGFTLDEDCLYLCK
;
A
#
# COMPACT_ATOMS: atom_id res chain seq x y z
N MET A 1 -8.42 5.07 22.48
CA MET A 1 -9.53 5.46 21.60
C MET A 1 -10.00 4.21 20.88
N ASN A 2 -11.31 3.97 20.78
CA ASN A 2 -11.88 2.87 19.99
C ASN A 2 -12.24 3.35 18.56
N GLN A 3 -12.68 2.42 17.70
CA GLN A 3 -13.03 2.73 16.31
C GLN A 3 -14.14 3.77 16.16
N GLN A 4 -15.18 3.73 16.99
CA GLN A 4 -16.28 4.71 16.94
C GLN A 4 -15.78 6.11 17.29
N GLU A 5 -15.06 6.24 18.41
CA GLU A 5 -14.50 7.52 18.85
C GLU A 5 -13.57 8.13 17.78
N TYR A 6 -12.82 7.27 17.09
CA TYR A 6 -11.93 7.70 16.02
C TYR A 6 -12.68 8.08 14.73
N ALA A 7 -13.68 7.31 14.32
CA ALA A 7 -14.52 7.65 13.18
C ALA A 7 -15.25 8.99 13.41
N GLU A 8 -15.80 9.21 14.60
CA GLU A 8 -16.40 10.50 15.00
C GLU A 8 -15.39 11.65 14.95
N TYR A 9 -14.14 11.41 15.37
CA TYR A 9 -13.06 12.37 15.23
C TYR A 9 -12.80 12.72 13.75
N LEU A 10 -12.72 11.71 12.87
CA LEU A 10 -12.50 11.92 11.43
C LEU A 10 -13.65 12.66 10.75
N PHE A 11 -14.91 12.33 11.04
CA PHE A 11 -16.05 13.09 10.52
C PHE A 11 -15.99 14.56 10.92
N LYS A 12 -15.65 14.82 12.19
CA LYS A 12 -15.47 16.20 12.68
C LYS A 12 -14.31 16.90 11.98
N LEU A 13 -13.19 16.21 11.73
CA LEU A 13 -12.04 16.74 10.99
C LEU A 13 -12.43 17.14 9.56
N LEU A 14 -13.29 16.34 8.93
CA LEU A 14 -13.81 16.59 7.57
C LEU A 14 -14.96 17.61 7.53
N GLY A 15 -15.50 18.03 8.68
CA GLY A 15 -16.69 18.88 8.74
C GLY A 15 -17.97 18.16 8.27
N GLU A 16 -17.97 16.83 8.34
CA GLU A 16 -19.10 15.98 7.97
C GLU A 16 -19.93 15.56 9.20
N GLU A 17 -21.21 15.31 8.98
CA GLU A 17 -22.09 14.78 10.03
C GLU A 17 -21.71 13.33 10.35
N PRO A 18 -21.46 12.99 11.64
CA PRO A 18 -21.11 11.63 12.04
C PRO A 18 -22.15 10.61 11.59
N ARG A 19 -21.67 9.51 11.02
CA ARG A 19 -22.49 8.35 10.67
C ARG A 19 -22.20 7.21 11.64
N ALA A 20 -22.95 6.12 11.55
CA ALA A 20 -22.68 4.89 12.28
C ALA A 20 -22.43 3.77 11.27
N ALA A 21 -21.42 2.93 11.52
CA ALA A 21 -21.27 1.67 10.81
C ALA A 21 -22.56 0.84 10.95
N ASP A 22 -22.93 0.13 9.89
CA ASP A 22 -24.13 -0.68 9.84
C ASP A 22 -23.83 -2.09 9.32
N LYS A 23 -24.88 -2.86 9.02
CA LYS A 23 -24.73 -4.26 8.57
C LYS A 23 -24.20 -4.39 7.14
N TYR A 24 -24.13 -3.30 6.39
CA TYR A 24 -23.70 -3.26 4.99
C TYR A 24 -22.40 -2.50 4.80
N ASN A 25 -22.11 -1.52 5.66
CA ASN A 25 -20.91 -0.69 5.57
C ASN A 25 -20.19 -0.66 6.91
N GLY A 26 -18.90 -1.01 6.87
CA GLY A 26 -17.97 -0.78 7.96
C GLY A 26 -17.67 0.71 8.14
N TRP A 27 -16.82 1.04 9.10
CA TRP A 27 -16.36 2.43 9.27
C TRP A 27 -15.44 2.85 8.14
N GLU A 28 -14.59 1.93 7.72
CA GLU A 28 -13.61 2.03 6.65
C GLU A 28 -14.24 2.52 5.32
N ASP A 29 -15.42 2.01 4.97
CA ASP A 29 -16.13 2.37 3.73
C ASP A 29 -16.44 3.87 3.62
N TYR A 30 -16.66 4.56 4.75
CA TYR A 30 -16.95 5.99 4.76
C TYR A 30 -15.72 6.86 4.51
N PHE A 31 -14.52 6.32 4.72
CA PHE A 31 -13.26 7.05 4.59
C PHE A 31 -12.48 6.66 3.34
N TYR A 32 -13.08 5.90 2.42
CA TYR A 32 -12.54 5.73 1.08
C TYR A 32 -12.31 7.10 0.44
N GLY A 33 -11.10 7.35 -0.06
CA GLY A 33 -10.73 8.64 -0.64
C GLY A 33 -10.30 9.71 0.37
N LEU A 34 -10.23 9.40 1.68
CA LEU A 34 -9.84 10.36 2.72
C LEU A 34 -8.52 11.06 2.39
N PHE A 35 -7.51 10.30 1.94
CA PHE A 35 -6.17 10.85 1.69
C PHE A 35 -6.09 11.76 0.46
N GLN A 36 -6.97 11.57 -0.53
CA GLN A 36 -7.12 12.45 -1.69
C GLN A 36 -7.52 13.87 -1.27
N GLY A 37 -8.26 14.01 -0.16
CA GLY A 37 -8.67 15.31 0.38
C GLY A 37 -7.53 16.22 0.81
N PHE A 38 -6.32 15.68 0.97
CA PHE A 38 -5.10 16.42 1.34
C PHE A 38 -4.13 16.59 0.17
N MET A 39 -4.53 16.28 -1.06
CA MET A 39 -3.70 16.55 -2.24
C MET A 39 -3.55 18.06 -2.49
N PRO A 40 -2.44 18.52 -3.09
CA PRO A 40 -1.37 17.68 -3.65
C PRO A 40 -0.24 17.32 -2.67
N ASP A 41 -0.02 18.09 -1.61
CA ASP A 41 1.21 18.06 -0.79
C ASP A 41 1.04 17.41 0.60
N GLY A 42 -0.20 17.05 0.96
CA GLY A 42 -0.52 16.46 2.25
C GLY A 42 -0.78 17.50 3.35
N GLU A 43 -0.95 18.78 3.02
CA GLU A 43 -1.23 19.80 4.04
C GLU A 43 -2.45 19.41 4.90
N GLY A 44 -2.27 19.35 6.21
CA GLY A 44 -3.31 18.97 7.17
C GLY A 44 -3.46 17.48 7.44
N VAL A 45 -2.82 16.58 6.67
CA VAL A 45 -2.96 15.13 6.84
C VAL A 45 -2.46 14.63 8.20
N ALA A 46 -1.53 15.36 8.83
CA ALA A 46 -1.03 15.05 10.17
C ALA A 46 -2.16 14.93 11.21
N ALA A 47 -3.22 15.72 11.08
CA ALA A 47 -4.36 15.70 12.00
C ALA A 47 -5.07 14.33 12.02
N VAL A 48 -5.11 13.62 10.88
CA VAL A 48 -5.69 12.26 10.80
C VAL A 48 -5.03 11.34 11.83
N PHE A 49 -3.73 11.49 12.05
CA PHE A 49 -2.93 10.57 12.86
C PHE A 49 -2.73 11.03 14.31
N GLU A 50 -3.03 12.28 14.65
CA GLU A 50 -2.82 12.84 16.00
C GLU A 50 -3.37 11.99 17.16
N PRO A 51 -4.60 11.42 17.08
CA PRO A 51 -5.18 10.68 18.20
C PRO A 51 -4.73 9.21 18.27
N LEU A 52 -3.96 8.71 17.30
CA LEU A 52 -3.55 7.31 17.18
C LEU A 52 -2.22 7.03 17.90
N GLU A 53 -2.10 5.87 18.54
CA GLU A 53 -0.89 5.50 19.29
C GLU A 53 0.35 5.43 18.38
N LYS A 54 0.21 4.84 17.19
CA LYS A 54 1.27 4.78 16.16
C LYS A 54 1.18 5.90 15.14
N GLY A 55 0.48 7.00 15.47
CA GLY A 55 0.17 8.07 14.53
C GLY A 55 1.39 8.66 13.82
N GLN A 56 2.49 8.89 14.55
CA GLN A 56 3.73 9.43 13.96
C GLN A 56 4.41 8.45 12.99
N GLU A 57 4.38 7.14 13.28
CA GLU A 57 4.93 6.11 12.40
C GLU A 57 4.12 6.01 11.11
N LEU A 58 2.79 6.08 11.21
CA LEU A 58 1.86 6.07 10.06
C LEU A 58 1.98 7.35 9.22
N LEU A 59 2.09 8.51 9.87
CA LEU A 59 2.32 9.78 9.18
C LEU A 59 3.64 9.75 8.40
N ALA A 60 4.71 9.21 9.00
CA ALA A 60 6.00 9.08 8.34
C ALA A 60 5.96 8.16 7.10
N ARG A 61 5.01 7.21 7.05
CA ARG A 61 4.80 6.32 5.89
C ARG A 61 4.04 7.00 4.77
N ILE A 62 3.04 7.82 5.08
CA ILE A 62 2.17 8.42 4.07
C ILE A 62 2.73 9.73 3.48
N MET A 63 3.47 10.53 4.24
CA MET A 63 4.05 11.79 3.71
C MET A 63 4.89 11.58 2.43
N PRO A 64 5.71 10.52 2.31
CA PRO A 64 6.41 10.19 1.07
C PRO A 64 5.50 9.91 -0.15
N VAL A 65 4.24 9.51 0.05
CA VAL A 65 3.25 9.34 -1.03
C VAL A 65 2.98 10.70 -1.67
N TYR A 66 2.58 11.69 -0.86
CA TYR A 66 2.35 13.07 -1.32
C TYR A 66 3.60 13.67 -2.00
N GLN A 67 4.78 13.51 -1.38
CA GLN A 67 6.04 14.01 -1.95
C GLN A 67 6.36 13.42 -3.32
N SER A 68 5.99 12.15 -3.56
CA SER A 68 6.30 11.47 -4.82
C SER A 68 5.32 11.83 -5.96
N THR A 69 4.17 12.43 -5.64
CA THR A 69 3.14 12.77 -6.63
C THR A 69 2.77 14.25 -6.65
N THR A 70 3.32 15.09 -5.75
CA THR A 70 2.89 16.48 -5.58
C THR A 70 2.97 17.30 -6.87
N GLU A 71 4.04 17.19 -7.64
CA GLU A 71 4.21 17.95 -8.89
C GLU A 71 3.17 17.51 -9.92
N HIS A 72 3.04 16.19 -10.12
CA HIS A 72 2.08 15.63 -11.06
C HIS A 72 0.63 15.94 -10.69
N ASN A 73 0.28 15.84 -9.40
CA ASN A 73 -1.05 16.17 -8.90
C ASN A 73 -1.34 17.67 -9.07
N GLN A 74 -0.35 18.55 -8.85
CA GLN A 74 -0.51 19.99 -9.10
C GLN A 74 -0.78 20.28 -10.58
N GLU A 75 -0.10 19.61 -11.51
CA GLU A 75 -0.35 19.77 -12.95
C GLU A 75 -1.78 19.38 -13.35
N ILE A 76 -2.32 18.30 -12.75
CA ILE A 76 -3.70 17.86 -12.98
C ILE A 76 -4.69 18.92 -12.46
N LEU A 77 -4.45 19.45 -11.25
CA LEU A 77 -5.26 20.51 -10.63
C LEU A 77 -5.24 21.80 -11.46
N ASP A 78 -4.07 22.23 -11.91
CA ASP A 78 -3.89 23.42 -12.76
C ASP A 78 -4.60 23.28 -14.12
N SER A 79 -4.78 22.04 -14.57
CA SER A 79 -5.54 21.69 -15.78
C SER A 79 -7.06 21.66 -15.56
N GLY A 80 -7.53 21.94 -14.35
CA GLY A 80 -8.96 21.98 -13.99
C GLY A 80 -9.58 20.61 -13.68
N TYR A 81 -8.76 19.57 -13.47
CA TYR A 81 -9.19 18.23 -13.09
C TYR A 81 -8.83 17.93 -11.64
N ILE A 82 -9.50 16.94 -11.04
CA ILE A 82 -9.17 16.46 -9.69
C ILE A 82 -8.48 15.10 -9.84
N PRO A 83 -7.23 14.93 -9.34
CA PRO A 83 -6.57 13.64 -9.34
C PRO A 83 -7.34 12.63 -8.48
N GLY A 84 -7.68 11.47 -9.06
CA GLY A 84 -8.40 10.42 -8.35
C GLY A 84 -7.50 9.50 -7.51
N TYR A 85 -6.25 9.34 -7.93
CA TYR A 85 -5.27 8.42 -7.33
C TYR A 85 -3.89 9.06 -7.26
N PHE A 86 -3.03 8.49 -6.43
CA PHE A 86 -1.62 8.87 -6.35
C PHE A 86 -0.83 8.06 -7.39
N CYS A 87 -0.60 8.66 -8.56
CA CYS A 87 0.12 8.03 -9.67
C CYS A 87 1.47 8.73 -9.89
N PRO A 88 2.58 8.25 -9.30
CA PRO A 88 3.90 8.83 -9.56
C PRO A 88 4.32 8.58 -11.01
N PRO A 89 5.07 9.51 -11.63
CA PRO A 89 5.52 9.36 -13.01
C PRO A 89 6.54 8.24 -13.15
N ALA A 90 6.45 7.48 -14.25
CA ALA A 90 7.40 6.40 -14.55
C ALA A 90 8.83 6.92 -14.76
N GLN A 91 9.79 6.33 -14.05
CA GLN A 91 11.22 6.62 -14.15
C GLN A 91 11.95 5.74 -15.19
N ASP A 92 13.26 5.93 -15.32
CA ASP A 92 14.10 5.17 -16.25
C ASP A 92 14.27 3.70 -15.81
N GLU A 93 14.17 2.78 -16.76
CA GLU A 93 14.21 1.34 -16.53
C GLU A 93 15.53 0.86 -15.88
N ALA A 94 16.66 1.54 -16.11
CA ALA A 94 17.94 1.13 -15.52
C ALA A 94 17.96 1.32 -13.99
N GLU A 95 17.33 2.39 -13.49
CA GLU A 95 17.20 2.65 -12.06
C GLU A 95 16.14 1.74 -11.42
N VAL A 96 15.03 1.54 -12.13
CA VAL A 96 13.90 0.70 -11.68
C VAL A 96 14.31 -0.77 -11.53
N ARG A 97 15.17 -1.28 -12.42
CA ARG A 97 15.67 -2.66 -12.36
C ARG A 97 16.35 -2.99 -11.03
N GLN A 98 17.15 -2.07 -10.49
CA GLN A 98 17.82 -2.28 -9.19
C GLN A 98 16.81 -2.35 -8.03
N THR A 99 15.72 -1.61 -8.12
CA THR A 99 14.62 -1.70 -7.16
C THR A 99 13.90 -3.04 -7.29
N GLY A 100 13.66 -3.53 -8.51
CA GLY A 100 13.13 -4.86 -8.76
C GLY A 100 13.98 -5.99 -8.16
N GLU A 101 15.31 -5.87 -8.21
CA GLU A 101 16.22 -6.84 -7.57
C GLU A 101 16.07 -6.86 -6.04
N ARG A 102 15.98 -5.67 -5.42
CA ARG A 102 15.72 -5.54 -3.98
C ARG A 102 14.34 -6.07 -3.60
N LEU A 103 13.33 -5.82 -4.43
CA LEU A 103 11.98 -6.35 -4.24
C LEU A 103 12.02 -7.87 -4.22
N LEU A 104 12.62 -8.50 -5.24
CA LEU A 104 12.69 -9.96 -5.31
C LEU A 104 13.35 -10.59 -4.07
N GLU A 105 14.41 -9.99 -3.53
CA GLU A 105 15.00 -10.48 -2.28
C GLU A 105 14.09 -10.27 -1.07
N GLY A 106 13.39 -9.13 -0.99
CA GLY A 106 12.36 -8.89 0.04
C GLY A 106 11.24 -9.93 -0.01
N LEU A 107 10.75 -10.27 -1.21
CA LEU A 107 9.72 -11.31 -1.37
C LEU A 107 10.24 -12.69 -0.91
N ARG A 108 11.51 -13.01 -1.20
CA ARG A 108 12.15 -14.26 -0.74
C ARG A 108 12.32 -14.29 0.77
N GLU A 109 12.69 -13.17 1.39
CA GLU A 109 12.76 -13.06 2.84
C GLU A 109 11.38 -13.29 3.47
N PHE A 110 10.35 -12.65 2.92
CA PHE A 110 8.98 -12.87 3.35
C PHE A 110 8.55 -14.34 3.27
N ALA A 111 8.81 -15.01 2.14
CA ALA A 111 8.48 -16.42 1.96
C ALA A 111 9.17 -17.32 3.01
N ARG A 112 10.44 -17.06 3.33
CA ARG A 112 11.15 -17.76 4.41
C ARG A 112 10.56 -17.47 5.78
N PHE A 113 10.12 -16.24 6.02
CA PHE A 113 9.51 -15.84 7.28
C PHE A 113 8.15 -16.52 7.53
N VAL A 114 7.33 -16.67 6.49
CA VAL A 114 6.05 -17.40 6.60
C VAL A 114 6.20 -18.92 6.53
N GLU A 115 7.42 -19.42 6.31
CA GLU A 115 7.78 -20.84 6.25
C GLU A 115 6.98 -21.63 5.17
N ASP A 116 6.64 -20.97 4.07
CA ASP A 116 5.94 -21.59 2.93
C ASP A 116 6.95 -22.16 1.93
N GLU A 117 7.18 -23.47 2.00
CA GLU A 117 8.15 -24.18 1.16
C GLU A 117 7.84 -24.11 -0.34
N GLU A 118 6.56 -24.04 -0.72
CA GLU A 118 6.16 -23.97 -2.13
C GLU A 118 6.46 -22.57 -2.69
N LEU A 119 6.11 -21.52 -1.94
CA LEU A 119 6.43 -20.15 -2.29
C LEU A 119 7.95 -19.89 -2.28
N ILE A 120 8.68 -20.46 -1.31
CA ILE A 120 10.15 -20.40 -1.27
C ILE A 120 10.74 -20.98 -2.56
N ALA A 121 10.27 -22.15 -2.99
CA ALA A 121 10.75 -22.80 -4.21
C ALA A 121 10.40 -21.97 -5.46
N ALA A 122 9.18 -21.45 -5.55
CA ALA A 122 8.73 -20.63 -6.68
C ALA A 122 9.53 -19.33 -6.81
N LEU A 123 9.70 -18.56 -5.73
CA LEU A 123 10.51 -17.33 -5.76
C LEU A 123 12.01 -17.59 -5.97
N ALA A 124 12.51 -18.77 -5.60
CA ALA A 124 13.86 -19.19 -5.91
C ALA A 124 14.05 -19.52 -7.39
N ALA A 125 13.00 -19.92 -8.11
CA ALA A 125 13.03 -20.20 -9.54
C ALA A 125 13.17 -18.92 -10.39
N ILE A 126 12.70 -17.77 -9.91
CA ILE A 126 12.82 -16.48 -10.61
C ILE A 126 14.29 -16.07 -10.80
N LYS A 127 14.72 -15.95 -12.06
CA LYS A 127 16.09 -15.55 -12.47
C LYS A 127 16.15 -14.27 -13.28
N GLN A 128 15.01 -13.78 -13.75
CA GLN A 128 14.96 -12.66 -14.68
C GLN A 128 14.09 -11.52 -14.14
N ILE A 129 14.40 -10.31 -14.58
CA ILE A 129 13.54 -9.13 -14.39
C ILE A 129 13.26 -8.56 -15.78
N ARG A 130 11.99 -8.36 -16.11
CA ARG A 130 11.54 -7.80 -17.39
C ARG A 130 10.61 -6.63 -17.15
N PHE A 131 10.51 -5.76 -18.15
CA PHE A 131 9.59 -4.62 -18.16
C PHE A 131 8.40 -4.94 -19.05
N GLY A 132 7.22 -4.48 -18.64
CA GLY A 132 5.95 -4.75 -19.32
C GLY A 132 5.19 -5.93 -18.70
N GLU A 133 4.11 -6.34 -19.36
CA GLU A 133 3.21 -7.39 -18.86
C GLU A 133 3.71 -8.81 -19.21
N PRO A 134 3.40 -9.82 -18.38
CA PRO A 134 3.57 -11.22 -18.76
C PRO A 134 2.68 -11.57 -19.96
N ALA A 135 3.09 -12.59 -20.72
CA ALA A 135 2.33 -13.06 -21.88
C ALA A 135 1.09 -13.88 -21.50
N GLU A 136 1.10 -14.50 -20.32
CA GLU A 136 0.00 -15.31 -19.79
C GLU A 136 -0.63 -14.62 -18.58
N GLU A 137 -1.96 -14.65 -18.48
CA GLU A 137 -2.71 -14.00 -17.40
C GLU A 137 -2.71 -14.82 -16.10
N PHE A 138 -2.45 -16.13 -16.17
CA PHE A 138 -2.52 -17.02 -15.01
C PHE A 138 -1.13 -17.49 -14.59
N ASN A 139 -0.80 -17.34 -13.31
CA ASN A 139 0.50 -17.74 -12.81
C ASN A 139 0.45 -18.30 -11.38
N ASP A 140 0.90 -19.55 -11.23
CA ASP A 140 0.95 -20.22 -9.93
C ASP A 140 1.82 -19.46 -8.92
N THR A 141 2.94 -18.85 -9.36
CA THR A 141 3.83 -18.10 -8.45
C THR A 141 3.16 -16.83 -7.91
N GLN A 142 2.42 -16.12 -8.75
CA GLN A 142 1.69 -14.92 -8.34
C GLN A 142 0.55 -15.28 -7.38
N ASP A 143 -0.18 -16.36 -7.64
CA ASP A 143 -1.27 -16.80 -6.78
C ASP A 143 -0.77 -17.31 -5.43
N LEU A 144 0.28 -18.13 -5.39
CA LEU A 144 0.94 -18.56 -4.15
C LEU A 144 1.36 -17.36 -3.31
N PHE A 145 2.00 -16.36 -3.93
CA PHE A 145 2.42 -15.16 -3.22
C PHE A 145 1.21 -14.38 -2.68
N ARG A 146 0.17 -14.20 -3.50
CA ARG A 146 -1.05 -13.47 -3.11
C ARG A 146 -1.78 -14.15 -1.95
N GLU A 147 -1.87 -15.47 -1.97
CA GLU A 147 -2.48 -16.26 -0.89
C GLU A 147 -1.68 -16.13 0.40
N ALA A 148 -0.39 -16.45 0.38
CA ALA A 148 0.48 -16.35 1.56
C ALA A 148 0.52 -14.92 2.13
N PHE A 149 0.61 -13.91 1.26
CA PHE A 149 0.58 -12.50 1.65
C PHE A 149 -0.76 -12.10 2.28
N GLY A 150 -1.87 -12.52 1.68
CA GLY A 150 -3.22 -12.27 2.17
C GLY A 150 -3.45 -12.90 3.55
N GLU A 151 -3.11 -14.17 3.71
CA GLU A 151 -3.22 -14.88 4.99
C GLU A 151 -2.34 -14.25 6.08
N TRP A 152 -1.10 -13.91 5.74
CA TRP A 152 -0.20 -13.20 6.66
C TRP A 152 -0.78 -11.86 7.08
N ARG A 153 -1.27 -11.04 6.14
CA ARG A 153 -1.89 -9.74 6.44
C ARG A 153 -3.08 -9.92 7.37
N ILE A 154 -4.03 -10.78 7.02
CA ILE A 154 -5.25 -11.04 7.81
C ILE A 154 -4.89 -11.48 9.24
N SER A 155 -3.95 -12.41 9.38
CA SER A 155 -3.54 -12.96 10.67
C SER A 155 -2.83 -11.94 11.56
N ASN A 156 -2.24 -10.90 10.97
CA ASN A 156 -1.45 -9.89 11.68
C ASN A 156 -2.16 -8.55 11.85
N THR A 157 -3.39 -8.43 11.36
CA THR A 157 -4.25 -7.26 11.54
C THR A 157 -5.00 -7.31 12.87
N ASP A 158 -5.01 -6.17 13.58
CA ASP A 158 -5.90 -5.97 14.71
C ASP A 158 -7.21 -5.32 14.27
N TYR A 159 -8.20 -6.15 13.95
CA TYR A 159 -9.51 -5.71 13.47
C TYR A 159 -10.33 -4.86 14.47
N ASN A 160 -9.90 -4.75 15.73
CA ASN A 160 -10.56 -3.92 16.74
C ASN A 160 -9.82 -2.59 16.99
N SER A 161 -8.64 -2.41 16.40
CA SER A 161 -7.86 -1.18 16.56
C SER A 161 -8.54 0.00 15.87
N PRO A 162 -8.44 1.24 16.42
CA PRO A 162 -9.00 2.42 15.76
C PRO A 162 -8.42 2.63 14.36
N GLU A 163 -7.17 2.27 14.12
CA GLU A 163 -6.50 2.41 12.82
C GLU A 163 -7.21 1.68 11.67
N GLN A 164 -7.98 0.62 11.96
CA GLN A 164 -8.74 -0.10 10.92
C GLN A 164 -9.81 0.75 10.23
N VAL A 165 -10.25 1.84 10.86
CA VAL A 165 -11.12 2.84 10.22
C VAL A 165 -10.46 3.44 8.97
N LEU A 166 -9.13 3.35 8.83
CA LEU A 166 -8.39 3.83 7.66
C LEU A 166 -8.11 2.76 6.60
N ASP A 167 -8.55 1.49 6.74
CA ASP A 167 -8.09 0.42 5.84
C ASP A 167 -8.43 0.71 4.35
N GLU A 168 -9.68 1.08 4.09
CA GLU A 168 -10.16 1.49 2.76
C GLU A 168 -9.58 2.84 2.33
N ALA A 169 -9.29 3.75 3.27
CA ALA A 169 -8.59 5.00 2.95
C ALA A 169 -7.20 4.70 2.38
N TYR A 170 -6.44 3.80 3.01
CA TYR A 170 -5.13 3.39 2.52
C TYR A 170 -5.21 2.64 1.18
N TYR A 171 -6.18 1.75 1.01
CA TYR A 171 -6.40 1.07 -0.27
C TYR A 171 -6.71 2.07 -1.39
N SER A 172 -7.56 3.06 -1.13
CA SER A 172 -8.00 4.05 -2.10
C SER A 172 -6.89 4.94 -2.66
N ILE A 173 -5.69 4.97 -2.05
CA ILE A 173 -4.54 5.75 -2.54
C ILE A 173 -4.20 5.38 -3.99
N ASN A 174 -4.23 4.07 -4.30
CA ASN A 174 -3.92 3.57 -5.65
C ASN A 174 -4.66 2.27 -6.01
N CYS A 175 -5.69 1.88 -5.26
CA CYS A 175 -6.37 0.57 -5.39
C CYS A 175 -5.40 -0.61 -5.31
N ASP A 176 -4.49 -0.54 -4.34
CA ASP A 176 -3.29 -1.36 -4.30
C ASP A 176 -3.06 -1.92 -2.89
N TYR A 177 -3.23 -3.24 -2.77
CA TYR A 177 -3.12 -3.92 -1.48
C TYR A 177 -1.69 -3.96 -0.95
N TYR A 178 -0.68 -4.00 -1.81
CA TYR A 178 0.73 -4.02 -1.38
C TYR A 178 1.14 -2.64 -0.87
N LEU A 179 0.71 -1.58 -1.55
CA LEU A 179 0.95 -0.20 -1.11
C LEU A 179 0.21 0.08 0.19
N SER A 180 -1.07 -0.29 0.27
CA SER A 180 -1.86 -0.17 1.50
C SER A 180 -1.17 -0.89 2.67
N ALA A 181 -0.69 -2.11 2.44
CA ALA A 181 0.01 -2.87 3.47
C ALA A 181 1.36 -2.26 3.87
N TYR A 182 2.12 -1.68 2.93
CA TYR A 182 3.36 -0.95 3.25
C TYR A 182 3.08 0.25 4.16
N LEU A 183 2.03 1.01 3.86
CA LEU A 183 1.68 2.21 4.63
C LEU A 183 1.20 1.85 6.04
N GLN A 184 0.53 0.71 6.18
CA GLN A 184 0.04 0.17 7.45
C GLN A 184 1.06 -0.75 8.15
N TYR A 185 2.25 -0.94 7.59
CA TYR A 185 3.25 -1.89 8.09
C TYR A 185 3.60 -1.78 9.59
N PRO A 186 3.65 -0.57 10.19
CA PRO A 186 3.84 -0.41 11.63
C PRO A 186 2.81 -1.16 12.49
N LEU A 187 1.59 -1.39 11.98
CA LEU A 187 0.47 -1.99 12.71
C LEU A 187 0.53 -3.51 12.82
N TYR A 188 1.20 -4.20 11.88
CA TYR A 188 1.24 -5.67 11.89
C TYR A 188 1.95 -6.23 13.12
N ARG A 189 1.33 -7.24 13.73
CA ARG A 189 1.79 -7.86 15.00
C ARG A 189 3.06 -8.70 14.81
N THR A 190 3.05 -9.64 13.88
CA THR A 190 4.15 -10.56 13.58
C THR A 190 4.61 -10.32 12.15
N LYS A 191 5.84 -9.87 11.97
CA LYS A 191 6.40 -9.46 10.69
C LYS A 191 7.91 -9.75 10.66
N PRO A 192 8.53 -9.90 9.47
CA PRO A 192 9.97 -10.01 9.38
C PRO A 192 10.66 -8.80 10.03
N ASP A 193 11.91 -8.98 10.50
CA ASP A 193 12.71 -7.89 11.05
C ASP A 193 12.98 -6.80 10.00
N SER A 194 13.11 -7.21 8.73
CA SER A 194 13.19 -6.30 7.60
C SER A 194 11.80 -5.93 7.09
N ASP A 195 11.64 -4.68 6.67
CA ASP A 195 10.45 -4.24 5.96
C ASP A 195 10.51 -4.68 4.50
N PHE A 196 10.05 -5.91 4.25
CA PHE A 196 10.06 -6.51 2.91
C PHE A 196 9.18 -5.76 1.89
N LEU A 197 8.26 -4.91 2.35
CA LEU A 197 7.41 -4.08 1.47
C LEU A 197 8.06 -2.73 1.14
N ARG A 198 9.15 -2.35 1.82
CA ARG A 198 9.85 -1.10 1.49
C ARG A 198 10.36 -1.05 0.04
N PRO A 199 10.99 -2.11 -0.52
CA PRO A 199 11.36 -2.12 -1.92
C PRO A 199 10.15 -2.00 -2.86
N TYR A 200 8.97 -2.50 -2.47
CA TYR A 200 7.76 -2.33 -3.25
C TYR A 200 7.29 -0.87 -3.27
N PHE A 201 7.32 -0.19 -2.12
CA PHE A 201 7.04 1.24 -2.08
C PHE A 201 8.02 2.05 -2.92
N ASP A 202 9.31 1.72 -2.85
CA ASP A 202 10.32 2.36 -3.69
C ASP A 202 10.03 2.11 -5.18
N LEU A 203 9.53 0.93 -5.56
CA LEU A 203 9.13 0.61 -6.94
C LEU A 203 7.91 1.44 -7.37
N TRP A 204 6.88 1.50 -6.51
CA TRP A 204 5.68 2.32 -6.74
C TRP A 204 6.07 3.78 -6.97
N ARG A 205 6.96 4.35 -6.15
CA ARG A 205 7.45 5.74 -6.32
C ARG A 205 8.15 5.99 -7.67
N GLN A 206 8.65 4.94 -8.31
CA GLN A 206 9.24 5.01 -9.63
C GLN A 206 8.22 4.87 -10.76
N GLY A 207 6.92 4.77 -10.43
CA GLY A 207 5.82 4.61 -11.37
C GLY A 207 5.67 3.19 -11.88
N TYR A 208 6.01 2.18 -11.06
CA TYR A 208 5.90 0.77 -11.42
C TYR A 208 5.23 -0.08 -10.34
N GLY A 209 4.49 -1.09 -10.78
CA GLY A 209 4.07 -2.27 -10.00
C GLY A 209 4.85 -3.52 -10.40
N PHE A 210 4.42 -4.68 -9.92
CA PHE A 210 5.04 -5.96 -10.31
C PHE A 210 4.02 -7.08 -10.50
N THR A 211 4.44 -8.06 -11.31
CA THR A 211 3.77 -9.36 -11.47
C THR A 211 4.83 -10.47 -11.46
N LEU A 212 4.54 -11.58 -10.78
CA LEU A 212 5.41 -12.75 -10.71
C LEU A 212 5.04 -13.78 -11.78
N ASP A 213 6.06 -14.39 -12.35
CA ASP A 213 5.97 -15.51 -13.28
C ASP A 213 6.95 -16.63 -12.87
N GLU A 214 6.90 -17.80 -13.51
CA GLU A 214 7.69 -19.00 -13.16
C GLU A 214 9.20 -18.69 -13.04
N ASP A 215 9.75 -17.92 -13.98
CA ASP A 215 11.18 -17.60 -14.03
C ASP A 215 11.48 -16.08 -14.00
N CYS A 216 10.45 -15.24 -13.91
CA CYS A 216 10.56 -13.81 -14.17
C CYS A 216 9.74 -12.95 -13.19
N LEU A 217 10.34 -11.85 -12.73
CA LEU A 217 9.64 -10.72 -12.12
C LEU A 217 9.39 -9.67 -13.21
N TYR A 218 8.13 -9.38 -13.49
CA TYR A 218 7.73 -8.32 -14.40
C TYR A 218 7.54 -7.02 -13.62
N LEU A 219 8.05 -5.91 -14.16
CA LEU A 219 7.86 -4.55 -13.65
C LEU A 219 6.93 -3.81 -14.63
N CYS A 220 5.72 -3.53 -14.17
CA CYS A 220 4.60 -2.99 -14.97
C CYS A 220 4.37 -1.51 -14.64
N LYS A 221 3.84 -0.70 -15.57
CA LYS A 221 3.55 0.73 -15.34
C LYS A 221 2.10 0.94 -14.96
#